data_AF-A0A963LMR7-F1
#
_entry.id   AF-A0A963LMR7-F1
#
_cell.length_a   1.000
_cell.length_b   1.000
_cell.length_c   1.000
_cell.angle_alpha   90.00
_cell.angle_beta   90.00
_cell.angle_gamma   90.00
#
_symmetry.space_group_name_H-M   'P 1'
#
loop_
_entity.id
_entity.type
_entity.pdbx_description
1 polymer ?
#
loop_
_entity_poly.entity_id
_entity_poly.type
_entity_poly.pdbx_seq_one_letter_code
_entity_poly.pdbx_strand_id
1 'polypeptide(L)'
;MVFNWFSSKSAARGGGMPASRPSQPAPAVQQSRTQIDGATTLSWQELARHLGTEVASALDTATRELDKLNRLEPSLVRGLRPVLESVERAREAGMATQRLLRLHEDPPVLDATVLNLADVARAALTARSDWLTRHGIAVRDALQQTQVHTDATLLYSLIDELLQWAGGISRNLSLTVDTSQSLDRPRLRMTAWCKPAEVPESTWHCTRWHLLHQLARSLGVVSKLDMLDNRVRITITLPPVTDEQLATAMDSRDGPSSVSAIIQGCRVLIVSEEPGLRARCMQALAGYGLVLETANTLDDAYDAVSTQPTDAVVFDDSLSRGEIHQLREAMLEQGGASAAFIEIRRGAQPTDFLVSTVGTLSTGHVAEAAIAQSLGPALVFELCKVM
;
A
#
# COMPACT_ATOMS: atom_id res chain seq x y z
N MET A 1 24.98 13.25 -15.33
CA MET A 1 24.21 14.16 -16.21
C MET A 1 22.89 14.47 -15.52
N VAL A 2 22.28 15.63 -15.75
CA VAL A 2 21.02 16.03 -15.09
C VAL A 2 19.95 16.23 -16.16
N PHE A 3 18.88 15.42 -16.11
CA PHE A 3 17.72 15.58 -16.99
C PHE A 3 16.54 16.16 -16.19
N ASN A 4 16.30 17.46 -16.37
CA ASN A 4 14.97 18.02 -16.10
C ASN A 4 14.08 17.71 -17.30
N TRP A 5 12.97 16.99 -17.06
CA TRP A 5 11.90 16.83 -18.04
C TRP A 5 10.71 17.74 -17.70
N PHE A 6 9.83 17.95 -18.67
CA PHE A 6 8.59 18.74 -18.61
C PHE A 6 8.77 20.28 -18.60
N SER A 7 8.96 20.84 -19.79
CA SER A 7 8.56 22.21 -20.13
C SER A 7 8.00 22.25 -21.56
N SER A 8 6.70 21.97 -21.71
CA SER A 8 5.99 22.01 -22.99
C SER A 8 5.11 23.27 -23.06
N LYS A 9 5.50 24.23 -23.91
CA LYS A 9 4.72 25.46 -24.15
C LYS A 9 3.46 25.18 -24.96
N SER A 10 2.37 25.89 -24.64
CA SER A 10 1.21 26.02 -25.52
C SER A 10 1.54 26.91 -26.74
N ALA A 11 0.99 26.56 -27.90
CA ALA A 11 0.92 27.40 -29.09
C ALA A 11 -0.34 27.03 -29.89
N ALA A 12 -0.99 28.03 -30.51
CA ALA A 12 -2.29 27.88 -31.18
C ALA A 12 -2.27 28.42 -32.63
N ARG A 13 -3.43 28.29 -33.31
CA ARG A 13 -3.77 28.59 -34.73
C ARG A 13 -3.72 27.35 -35.65
N GLY A 14 -4.65 27.15 -36.59
CA GLY A 14 -5.98 27.78 -36.73
C GLY A 14 -6.53 27.86 -38.16
N GLY A 15 -7.86 27.73 -38.29
CA GLY A 15 -8.67 28.31 -39.37
C GLY A 15 -8.90 27.46 -40.64
N GLY A 16 -10.17 27.33 -41.07
CA GLY A 16 -10.52 26.79 -42.39
C GLY A 16 -11.95 26.22 -42.51
N MET A 17 -12.88 26.99 -43.08
CA MET A 17 -14.20 26.55 -43.58
C MET A 17 -14.57 27.46 -44.78
N PRO A 18 -15.39 27.01 -45.75
CA PRO A 18 -16.85 27.18 -45.61
C PRO A 18 -17.72 26.09 -46.31
N ALA A 19 -19.05 26.29 -46.25
CA ALA A 19 -20.13 25.46 -46.83
C ALA A 19 -20.26 25.60 -48.38
N SER A 20 -21.19 24.99 -49.13
CA SER A 20 -22.54 24.39 -48.90
C SER A 20 -22.92 23.44 -50.09
N ARG A 21 -24.13 22.92 -50.39
CA ARG A 21 -25.58 23.12 -50.01
C ARG A 21 -26.34 21.73 -50.16
N PRO A 22 -27.70 21.58 -50.25
CA PRO A 22 -28.39 20.33 -49.85
C PRO A 22 -29.14 19.54 -50.95
N SER A 23 -29.73 18.39 -50.59
CA SER A 23 -30.81 17.69 -51.32
C SER A 23 -31.65 16.79 -50.38
N GLN A 24 -32.93 16.57 -50.73
CA GLN A 24 -33.96 15.80 -49.98
C GLN A 24 -35.09 15.38 -50.96
N PRO A 25 -36.00 14.43 -50.63
CA PRO A 25 -35.92 13.30 -49.70
C PRO A 25 -36.53 11.99 -50.29
N ALA A 26 -36.85 11.02 -49.40
CA ALA A 26 -37.79 9.89 -49.55
C ALA A 26 -37.30 8.57 -50.21
N PRO A 27 -37.93 7.41 -49.90
CA PRO A 27 -38.62 7.01 -48.66
C PRO A 27 -38.02 5.73 -48.02
N ALA A 28 -38.61 5.29 -46.90
CA ALA A 28 -38.07 4.25 -46.03
C ALA A 28 -37.98 2.85 -46.66
N VAL A 29 -36.86 2.16 -46.40
CA VAL A 29 -36.78 0.70 -46.32
C VAL A 29 -36.22 0.36 -44.94
N GLN A 30 -37.05 -0.16 -44.04
CA GLN A 30 -36.63 -0.62 -42.71
C GLN A 30 -35.90 -1.97 -42.81
N GLN A 31 -34.65 -1.94 -43.27
CA GLN A 31 -33.71 -3.01 -42.98
C GLN A 31 -33.13 -2.77 -41.59
N SER A 32 -33.41 -3.69 -40.66
CA SER A 32 -32.86 -3.71 -39.31
C SER A 32 -31.37 -4.02 -39.32
N ARG A 33 -30.55 -3.09 -39.83
CA ARG A 33 -29.15 -3.02 -39.43
C ARG A 33 -29.13 -2.74 -37.93
N THR A 34 -28.66 -3.71 -37.16
CA THR A 34 -28.13 -3.47 -35.81
C THR A 34 -26.91 -2.57 -35.98
N GLN A 35 -27.15 -1.27 -36.05
CA GLN A 35 -26.12 -0.26 -36.21
C GLN A 35 -25.33 -0.22 -34.91
N ILE A 36 -24.12 -0.77 -34.95
CA ILE A 36 -23.14 -0.71 -33.86
C ILE A 36 -22.55 0.71 -33.86
N ASP A 37 -23.41 1.68 -33.62
CA ASP A 37 -23.03 3.06 -33.30
C ASP A 37 -22.45 3.06 -31.89
N GLY A 38 -21.31 3.73 -31.73
CA GLY A 38 -20.43 3.45 -30.60
C GLY A 38 -19.42 2.36 -30.96
N ALA A 39 -18.48 2.72 -31.85
CA ALA A 39 -17.12 2.24 -31.69
C ALA A 39 -16.58 2.86 -30.38
N THR A 40 -16.95 2.25 -29.25
CA THR A 40 -16.41 2.60 -27.94
C THR A 40 -14.91 2.32 -28.01
N THR A 41 -14.12 3.35 -28.30
CA THR A 41 -12.67 3.27 -28.20
C THR A 41 -12.37 3.04 -26.73
N LEU A 42 -12.21 1.77 -26.33
CA LEU A 42 -11.84 1.40 -24.97
C LEU A 42 -10.63 2.26 -24.61
N SER A 43 -10.73 3.00 -23.50
CA SER A 43 -9.63 3.84 -23.08
C SER A 43 -8.41 2.94 -22.87
N TRP A 44 -7.22 3.47 -23.12
CA TRP A 44 -5.99 2.73 -22.85
C TRP A 44 -5.92 2.26 -21.39
N GLN A 45 -6.53 3.02 -20.48
CA GLN A 45 -6.74 2.68 -19.09
C GLN A 45 -7.64 1.45 -18.90
N GLU A 46 -8.80 1.39 -19.57
CA GLU A 46 -9.73 0.25 -19.49
C GLU A 46 -9.12 -1.02 -20.10
N LEU A 47 -8.37 -0.89 -21.20
CA LEU A 47 -7.58 -2.00 -21.76
C LEU A 47 -6.49 -2.48 -20.80
N ALA A 48 -5.78 -1.56 -20.14
CA ALA A 48 -4.79 -1.89 -19.11
C ALA A 48 -5.43 -2.51 -17.85
N ARG A 49 -6.64 -2.08 -17.47
CA ARG A 49 -7.43 -2.65 -16.37
C ARG A 49 -7.85 -4.08 -16.67
N HIS A 50 -8.36 -4.32 -17.87
CA HIS A 50 -8.71 -5.67 -18.35
C HIS A 50 -7.48 -6.58 -18.40
N LEU A 51 -6.40 -6.15 -19.06
CA LEU A 51 -5.16 -6.92 -19.16
C LEU A 51 -4.55 -7.22 -17.77
N GLY A 52 -4.51 -6.24 -16.87
CA GLY A 52 -4.01 -6.43 -15.51
C GLY A 52 -4.84 -7.43 -14.69
N THR A 53 -6.16 -7.46 -14.92
CA THR A 53 -7.09 -8.39 -14.25
C THR A 53 -6.98 -9.81 -14.82
N GLU A 54 -6.86 -9.94 -16.15
CA GLU A 54 -6.64 -11.22 -16.84
C GLU A 54 -5.29 -11.85 -16.45
N VAL A 55 -4.22 -11.04 -16.43
CA VAL A 55 -2.89 -11.46 -15.97
C VAL A 55 -2.93 -11.88 -14.50
N ALA A 56 -3.56 -11.12 -13.60
CA ALA A 56 -3.70 -11.52 -12.20
C ALA A 56 -4.42 -12.86 -12.03
N SER A 57 -5.54 -13.06 -12.73
CA SER A 57 -6.32 -14.31 -12.70
C SER A 57 -5.54 -15.53 -13.22
N ALA A 58 -4.76 -15.34 -14.30
CA ALA A 58 -3.88 -16.38 -14.83
C ALA A 58 -2.76 -16.75 -13.83
N LEU A 59 -2.19 -15.76 -13.14
CA LEU A 59 -1.13 -15.95 -12.16
C LEU A 59 -1.64 -16.60 -10.87
N ASP A 60 -2.79 -16.18 -10.33
CA ASP A 60 -3.43 -16.83 -9.18
C ASP A 60 -3.82 -18.29 -9.48
N THR A 61 -4.07 -18.62 -10.75
CA THR A 61 -4.26 -20.01 -11.19
C THR A 61 -2.93 -20.77 -11.25
N ALA A 62 -1.87 -20.17 -11.80
CA ALA A 62 -0.52 -20.76 -11.80
C ALA A 62 0.02 -21.02 -10.38
N THR A 63 -0.14 -20.07 -9.46
CA THR A 63 0.26 -20.23 -8.04
C THR A 63 -0.46 -21.41 -7.40
N ARG A 64 -1.78 -21.55 -7.59
CA ARG A 64 -2.56 -22.66 -7.01
C ARG A 64 -2.13 -24.03 -7.55
N GLU A 65 -1.77 -24.16 -8.82
CA GLU A 65 -1.22 -25.42 -9.35
C GLU A 65 0.22 -25.69 -8.88
N LEU A 66 1.05 -24.65 -8.74
CA LEU A 66 2.39 -24.78 -8.14
C LEU A 66 2.32 -25.20 -6.66
N ASP A 67 1.36 -24.68 -5.89
CA ASP A 67 1.13 -25.10 -4.50
C ASP A 67 0.59 -26.53 -4.38
N LYS A 68 -0.24 -26.99 -5.32
CA LYS A 68 -0.65 -28.40 -5.41
C LYS A 68 0.56 -29.29 -5.71
N LEU A 69 1.42 -28.92 -6.67
CA LEU A 69 2.64 -29.66 -7.00
C LEU A 69 3.62 -29.72 -5.83
N ASN A 70 3.82 -28.60 -5.13
CA ASN A 70 4.61 -28.48 -3.89
C ASN A 70 4.13 -29.47 -2.80
N ARG A 71 2.81 -29.60 -2.61
CA ARG A 71 2.20 -30.56 -1.67
C ARG A 71 2.33 -32.03 -2.10
N LEU A 72 2.52 -32.30 -3.39
CA LEU A 72 2.63 -33.66 -3.94
C LEU A 72 4.09 -34.17 -3.94
N GLU A 73 5.06 -33.33 -4.30
CA GLU A 73 6.49 -33.65 -4.20
C GLU A 73 7.31 -32.49 -3.58
N PRO A 74 7.63 -32.57 -2.28
CA PRO A 74 8.55 -31.63 -1.61
C PRO A 74 9.95 -31.58 -2.23
N SER A 75 10.35 -32.62 -2.97
CA SER A 75 11.56 -32.69 -3.81
C SER A 75 11.58 -31.64 -4.91
N LEU A 76 10.44 -31.37 -5.56
CA LEU A 76 10.36 -30.41 -6.68
C LEU A 76 10.50 -28.95 -6.24
N VAL A 77 10.29 -28.63 -4.96
CA VAL A 77 10.28 -27.25 -4.42
C VAL A 77 11.54 -26.47 -4.78
N ARG A 78 12.71 -27.12 -4.74
CA ARG A 78 13.99 -26.47 -5.10
C ARG A 78 14.09 -26.11 -6.59
N GLY A 79 13.42 -26.87 -7.46
CA GLY A 79 13.33 -26.61 -8.90
C GLY A 79 12.20 -25.67 -9.30
N LEU A 80 11.07 -25.68 -8.58
CA LEU A 80 9.90 -24.81 -8.86
C LEU A 80 10.02 -23.41 -8.24
N ARG A 81 10.88 -23.19 -7.24
CA ARG A 81 11.04 -21.87 -6.60
C ARG A 81 11.28 -20.71 -7.57
N PRO A 82 12.13 -20.79 -8.62
CA PRO A 82 12.29 -19.70 -9.59
C PRO A 82 11.00 -19.39 -10.37
N VAL A 83 10.13 -20.39 -10.57
CA VAL A 83 8.82 -20.21 -11.21
C VAL A 83 7.88 -19.47 -10.25
N LEU A 84 7.78 -19.91 -9.00
CA LEU A 84 7.02 -19.22 -7.94
C LEU A 84 7.45 -17.75 -7.77
N GLU A 85 8.76 -17.49 -7.69
CA GLU A 85 9.32 -16.13 -7.63
C GLU A 85 9.00 -15.28 -8.88
N SER A 86 8.84 -15.91 -10.05
CA SER A 86 8.48 -15.20 -11.28
C SER A 86 6.98 -14.88 -11.36
N VAL A 87 6.13 -15.80 -10.88
CA VAL A 87 4.67 -15.63 -10.81
C VAL A 87 4.30 -14.54 -9.80
N GLU A 88 4.90 -14.56 -8.60
CA GLU A 88 4.63 -13.55 -7.57
C GLU A 88 5.10 -12.14 -8.04
N ARG A 89 6.26 -12.04 -8.70
CA ARG A 89 6.74 -10.77 -9.27
C ARG A 89 5.77 -10.21 -10.34
N ALA A 90 5.17 -11.08 -11.14
CA ALA A 90 4.17 -10.67 -12.12
C ALA A 90 2.84 -10.26 -11.44
N ARG A 91 2.47 -10.92 -10.33
CA ARG A 91 1.28 -10.58 -9.52
C ARG A 91 1.43 -9.22 -8.85
N GLU A 92 2.60 -8.94 -8.27
CA GLU A 92 2.97 -7.61 -7.76
C GLU A 92 2.86 -6.52 -8.84
N ALA A 93 3.34 -6.79 -10.05
CA ALA A 93 3.24 -5.84 -11.17
C ALA A 93 1.78 -5.59 -11.62
N GLY A 94 0.93 -6.62 -11.59
CA GLY A 94 -0.52 -6.49 -11.81
C GLY A 94 -1.19 -5.59 -10.77
N MET A 95 -0.97 -5.88 -9.48
CA MET A 95 -1.50 -5.06 -8.37
C MET A 95 -1.01 -3.61 -8.43
N ALA A 96 0.27 -3.39 -8.73
CA ALA A 96 0.81 -2.04 -8.92
C ALA A 96 0.18 -1.31 -10.12
N THR A 97 -0.24 -2.03 -11.17
CA THR A 97 -0.94 -1.46 -12.33
C THR A 97 -2.36 -1.03 -11.94
N GLN A 98 -3.08 -1.85 -11.17
CA GLN A 98 -4.42 -1.50 -10.67
C GLN A 98 -4.38 -0.29 -9.72
N ARG A 99 -3.41 -0.22 -8.81
CA ARG A 99 -3.16 0.95 -7.94
C ARG A 99 -2.89 2.22 -8.77
N LEU A 100 -2.04 2.09 -9.79
CA LEU A 100 -1.68 3.18 -10.71
C LEU A 100 -2.88 3.71 -11.50
N LEU A 101 -3.79 2.83 -11.93
CA LEU A 101 -5.03 3.21 -12.62
C LEU A 101 -6.01 3.92 -11.69
N ARG A 102 -6.26 3.38 -10.48
CA ARG A 102 -7.16 4.01 -9.49
C ARG A 102 -6.71 5.44 -9.16
N LEU A 103 -5.42 5.66 -8.88
CA LEU A 103 -4.83 6.98 -8.63
C LEU A 103 -4.95 7.97 -9.81
N HIS A 104 -5.23 7.49 -11.02
CA HIS A 104 -5.43 8.32 -12.21
C HIS A 104 -6.90 8.60 -12.54
N GLU A 105 -7.81 7.72 -12.14
CA GLU A 105 -9.24 7.79 -12.46
C GLU A 105 -10.04 8.43 -11.34
N ASP A 106 -9.72 8.09 -10.10
CA ASP A 106 -10.38 8.57 -8.87
C ASP A 106 -9.29 8.84 -7.80
N PRO A 107 -8.63 10.02 -7.84
CA PRO A 107 -7.59 10.35 -6.89
C PRO A 107 -8.21 10.54 -5.49
N PRO A 108 -7.67 9.89 -4.44
CA PRO A 108 -8.25 9.97 -3.10
C PRO A 108 -8.22 11.40 -2.56
N VAL A 109 -9.23 11.73 -1.75
CA VAL A 109 -9.27 12.97 -0.97
C VAL A 109 -8.11 12.93 0.02
N LEU A 110 -7.26 13.96 0.00
CA LEU A 110 -6.08 14.05 0.86
C LEU A 110 -6.46 14.53 2.26
N ASP A 111 -6.22 13.73 3.29
CA ASP A 111 -6.34 14.20 4.69
C ASP A 111 -4.96 14.62 5.21
N ALA A 112 -4.60 15.88 4.92
CA ALA A 112 -3.28 16.42 5.21
C ALA A 112 -3.12 16.74 6.71
N THR A 113 -2.35 15.91 7.41
CA THR A 113 -2.10 16.02 8.86
C THR A 113 -0.62 16.29 9.14
N VAL A 114 -0.29 16.77 10.35
CA VAL A 114 1.11 17.03 10.75
C VAL A 114 1.75 15.78 11.35
N LEU A 115 2.54 15.10 10.52
CA LEU A 115 3.12 13.80 10.75
C LEU A 115 4.62 13.89 11.01
N ASN A 116 5.15 12.93 11.77
CA ASN A 116 6.58 12.75 11.92
C ASN A 116 7.10 11.76 10.87
N LEU A 117 7.86 12.23 9.90
CA LEU A 117 8.36 11.43 8.78
C LEU A 117 9.23 10.24 9.24
N ALA A 118 9.92 10.38 10.38
CA ALA A 118 10.68 9.30 11.00
C ALA A 118 9.79 8.14 11.48
N ASP A 119 8.59 8.44 11.97
CA ASP A 119 7.72 7.43 12.59
C ASP A 119 6.93 6.67 11.51
N VAL A 120 6.49 7.36 10.45
CA VAL A 120 5.91 6.71 9.26
C VAL A 120 6.95 5.85 8.54
N ALA A 121 8.21 6.33 8.43
CA ALA A 121 9.31 5.53 7.87
C ALA A 121 9.65 4.31 8.74
N ARG A 122 9.59 4.44 10.08
CA ARG A 122 9.77 3.33 11.02
C ARG A 122 8.63 2.32 10.90
N ALA A 123 7.38 2.75 10.81
CA ALA A 123 6.23 1.87 10.61
C ALA A 123 6.38 1.04 9.32
N ALA A 124 6.74 1.66 8.20
CA ALA A 124 6.95 0.98 6.93
C ALA A 124 8.13 -0.02 6.96
N LEU A 125 9.21 0.29 7.69
CA LEU A 125 10.30 -0.66 7.93
C LEU A 125 9.84 -1.86 8.79
N THR A 126 9.12 -1.60 9.89
CA THR A 126 8.60 -2.65 10.78
C THR A 126 7.65 -3.59 10.04
N ALA A 127 6.69 -3.04 9.31
CA ALA A 127 5.71 -3.81 8.54
C ALA A 127 6.30 -4.55 7.31
N ARG A 128 7.57 -4.29 6.96
CA ARG A 128 8.30 -4.99 5.89
C ARG A 128 9.48 -5.82 6.37
N SER A 129 9.73 -5.90 7.68
CA SER A 129 10.82 -6.67 8.30
C SER A 129 10.92 -8.11 7.77
N ASP A 130 9.80 -8.85 7.69
CA ASP A 130 9.75 -10.19 7.11
C ASP A 130 10.06 -10.26 5.62
N TRP A 131 9.56 -9.31 4.85
CA TRP A 131 9.78 -9.28 3.40
C TRP A 131 11.26 -9.01 3.13
N LEU A 132 11.85 -8.06 3.85
CA LEU A 132 13.28 -7.77 3.82
C LEU A 132 14.10 -9.00 4.23
N THR A 133 13.76 -9.64 5.35
CA THR A 133 14.47 -10.81 5.89
C THR A 133 14.40 -12.02 4.95
N ARG A 134 13.20 -12.39 4.47
CA ARG A 134 13.00 -13.50 3.51
C ARG A 134 13.74 -13.28 2.18
N HIS A 135 13.89 -12.03 1.75
CA HIS A 135 14.65 -11.67 0.55
C HIS A 135 16.14 -11.41 0.80
N GLY A 136 16.63 -11.54 2.05
CA GLY A 136 18.03 -11.29 2.41
C GLY A 136 18.45 -9.83 2.21
N ILE A 137 17.54 -8.88 2.40
CA ILE A 137 17.76 -7.45 2.21
C ILE A 137 18.10 -6.80 3.56
N ALA A 138 19.35 -6.38 3.72
CA ALA A 138 19.80 -5.59 4.86
C ALA A 138 19.50 -4.10 4.62
N VAL A 139 18.71 -3.49 5.50
CA VAL A 139 18.45 -2.04 5.51
C VAL A 139 19.17 -1.40 6.69
N ARG A 140 19.83 -0.26 6.45
CA ARG A 140 20.37 0.61 7.51
C ARG A 140 19.56 1.88 7.58
N ASP A 141 18.82 2.10 8.65
CA ASP A 141 18.04 3.32 8.84
C ASP A 141 18.85 4.43 9.54
N ALA A 142 18.46 5.67 9.30
CA ALA A 142 18.95 6.86 9.97
C ALA A 142 17.83 7.90 9.98
N LEU A 143 16.95 7.81 10.98
CA LEU A 143 15.65 8.51 10.98
C LEU A 143 15.68 9.74 11.91
N GLN A 144 16.06 10.90 11.36
CA GLN A 144 15.91 12.17 12.08
C GLN A 144 14.42 12.50 12.27
N GLN A 145 14.05 12.90 13.49
CA GLN A 145 12.71 13.39 13.80
C GLN A 145 12.44 14.69 13.00
N THR A 146 11.50 14.63 12.06
CA THR A 146 11.26 15.69 11.08
C THR A 146 9.76 15.73 10.78
N GLN A 147 9.12 16.88 11.04
CA GLN A 147 7.70 17.08 10.79
C GLN A 147 7.43 17.32 9.29
N VAL A 148 6.30 16.81 8.80
CA VAL A 148 5.76 17.00 7.44
C VAL A 148 4.25 17.19 7.52
N HIS A 149 3.67 18.03 6.67
CA HIS A 149 2.22 18.22 6.59
C HIS A 149 1.70 17.60 5.30
N THR A 150 1.07 16.42 5.41
CA THR A 150 0.76 15.58 4.25
C THR A 150 -0.20 14.43 4.62
N ASP A 151 -0.71 13.72 3.62
CA ASP A 151 -1.58 12.57 3.81
C ASP A 151 -0.80 11.33 4.31
N ALA A 152 -1.27 10.71 5.40
CA ALA A 152 -0.55 9.63 6.05
C ALA A 152 -0.53 8.33 5.24
N THR A 153 -1.68 7.95 4.67
CA THR A 153 -1.88 6.71 3.90
C THR A 153 -1.04 6.72 2.63
N LEU A 154 -1.02 7.85 1.92
CA LEU A 154 -0.22 8.03 0.72
C LEU A 154 1.27 8.20 1.05
N LEU A 155 1.65 8.90 2.14
CA LEU A 155 3.06 8.98 2.57
C LEU A 155 3.61 7.60 2.94
N TYR A 156 2.83 6.81 3.69
CA TYR A 156 3.19 5.43 3.99
C TYR A 156 3.33 4.62 2.69
N SER A 157 2.35 4.70 1.79
CA SER A 157 2.37 3.98 0.50
C SER A 157 3.57 4.35 -0.37
N LEU A 158 3.99 5.63 -0.35
CA LEU A 158 5.19 6.11 -1.02
C LEU A 158 6.46 5.45 -0.45
N ILE A 159 6.58 5.34 0.87
CA ILE A 159 7.72 4.69 1.54
C ILE A 159 7.71 3.17 1.31
N ASP A 160 6.52 2.54 1.31
CA ASP A 160 6.31 1.13 1.06
C ASP A 160 6.75 0.72 -0.36
N GLU A 161 6.24 1.41 -1.39
CA GLU A 161 6.63 1.17 -2.79
C GLU A 161 8.12 1.49 -3.02
N LEU A 162 8.67 2.49 -2.33
CA LEU A 162 10.10 2.84 -2.38
C LEU A 162 10.99 1.72 -1.81
N LEU A 163 10.61 1.12 -0.68
CA LEU A 163 11.30 -0.02 -0.08
C LEU A 163 11.31 -1.23 -1.02
N GLN A 164 10.15 -1.55 -1.62
CA GLN A 164 10.01 -2.70 -2.52
C GLN A 164 10.75 -2.50 -3.84
N TRP A 165 10.68 -1.30 -4.45
CA TRP A 165 11.46 -0.95 -5.64
C TRP A 165 12.97 -1.05 -5.38
N ALA A 166 13.46 -0.48 -4.27
CA ALA A 166 14.88 -0.51 -3.93
C ALA A 166 15.36 -1.94 -3.61
N GLY A 167 14.54 -2.75 -2.94
CA GLY A 167 14.82 -4.16 -2.65
C GLY A 167 14.85 -5.07 -3.89
N GLY A 168 14.20 -4.66 -4.98
CA GLY A 168 14.35 -5.27 -6.31
C GLY A 168 15.70 -4.97 -6.98
N ILE A 169 16.35 -3.86 -6.60
CA ILE A 169 17.63 -3.39 -7.17
C ILE A 169 18.84 -3.85 -6.34
N SER A 170 18.73 -3.93 -5.01
CA SER A 170 19.84 -4.38 -4.14
C SER A 170 19.39 -5.05 -2.85
N ARG A 171 20.25 -5.96 -2.36
CA ARG A 171 20.19 -6.57 -1.03
C ARG A 171 20.80 -5.70 0.07
N ASN A 172 21.46 -4.59 -0.28
CA ASN A 172 22.03 -3.64 0.68
C ASN A 172 21.40 -2.27 0.45
N LEU A 173 20.59 -1.81 1.41
CA LEU A 173 19.83 -0.56 1.37
C LEU A 173 20.17 0.35 2.56
N SER A 174 19.92 1.65 2.42
CA SER A 174 19.80 2.55 3.56
C SER A 174 18.69 3.57 3.37
N LEU A 175 17.87 3.75 4.41
CA LEU A 175 16.80 4.74 4.47
C LEU A 175 17.20 5.86 5.42
N THR A 176 17.27 7.10 4.93
CA THR A 176 17.58 8.28 5.74
C THR A 176 16.41 9.25 5.72
N VAL A 177 16.00 9.73 6.89
CA VAL A 177 15.18 10.93 7.02
C VAL A 177 16.09 12.03 7.55
N ASP A 178 16.15 13.17 6.86
CA ASP A 178 16.85 14.37 7.32
C ASP A 178 16.15 15.65 6.86
N THR A 179 16.50 16.78 7.49
CA THR A 179 16.10 18.12 7.03
C THR A 179 17.23 18.75 6.20
N SER A 180 16.87 19.38 5.08
CA SER A 180 17.83 20.01 4.16
C SER A 180 18.36 21.33 4.70
N GLN A 181 19.54 21.32 5.33
CA GLN A 181 20.23 22.50 5.88
C GLN A 181 20.26 23.76 4.99
N SER A 182 20.20 23.61 3.65
CA SER A 182 20.23 24.70 2.67
C SER A 182 18.85 25.17 2.16
N LEU A 183 17.76 24.50 2.52
CA LEU A 183 16.41 24.71 1.97
C LEU A 183 15.28 24.55 3.01
N ASP A 184 15.63 24.20 4.24
CA ASP A 184 14.77 23.79 5.36
C ASP A 184 13.59 22.86 5.00
N ARG A 185 13.87 21.90 4.11
CA ARG A 185 12.87 20.95 3.61
C ARG A 185 13.12 19.54 4.16
N PRO A 186 12.07 18.85 4.66
CA PRO A 186 12.12 17.43 4.94
C PRO A 186 12.52 16.61 3.71
N ARG A 187 13.40 15.62 3.90
CA ARG A 187 13.86 14.71 2.85
C ARG A 187 13.84 13.26 3.33
N LEU A 188 13.23 12.41 2.52
CA LEU A 188 13.37 10.97 2.58
C LEU A 188 14.39 10.54 1.52
N ARG A 189 15.40 9.75 1.89
CA ARG A 189 16.45 9.30 0.97
C ARG A 189 16.65 7.80 1.07
N MET A 190 16.41 7.10 -0.03
CA MET A 190 16.78 5.71 -0.19
C MET A 190 18.09 5.62 -0.98
N THR A 191 19.02 4.78 -0.54
CA THR A 191 20.22 4.42 -1.31
C THR A 191 20.32 2.90 -1.39
N ALA A 192 20.46 2.37 -2.61
CA ALA A 192 20.63 0.95 -2.91
C ALA A 192 22.04 0.72 -3.47
N TRP A 193 22.83 -0.17 -2.85
CA TRP A 193 24.20 -0.44 -3.29
C TRP A 193 24.24 -1.52 -4.37
N CYS A 194 24.38 -1.11 -5.62
CA CYS A 194 24.63 -1.95 -6.79
C CYS A 194 25.45 -1.14 -7.82
N LYS A 195 25.95 -1.79 -8.87
CA LYS A 195 26.47 -1.08 -10.05
C LYS A 195 25.31 -0.83 -11.02
N PRO A 196 24.97 0.42 -11.38
CA PRO A 196 23.80 0.69 -12.21
C PRO A 196 23.78 -0.03 -13.56
N ALA A 197 24.95 -0.16 -14.20
CA ALA A 197 25.11 -0.79 -15.51
C ALA A 197 24.93 -2.33 -15.52
N GLU A 198 24.89 -2.98 -14.36
CA GLU A 198 24.66 -4.43 -14.23
C GLU A 198 23.20 -4.76 -13.84
N VAL A 199 22.35 -3.75 -13.60
CA VAL A 199 20.93 -3.93 -13.25
C VAL A 199 20.03 -3.78 -14.48
N PRO A 200 19.19 -4.78 -14.82
CA PRO A 200 18.33 -4.74 -16.01
C PRO A 200 17.34 -3.57 -16.01
N GLU A 201 17.15 -2.94 -17.18
CA GLU A 201 16.24 -1.80 -17.36
C GLU A 201 14.79 -2.10 -16.94
N SER A 202 14.34 -3.35 -17.10
CA SER A 202 13.02 -3.82 -16.63
C SER A 202 12.87 -3.83 -15.11
N THR A 203 13.98 -3.85 -14.35
CA THR A 203 13.98 -3.66 -12.88
C THR A 203 13.85 -2.17 -12.54
N TRP A 204 14.56 -1.31 -13.27
CA TRP A 204 14.51 0.15 -13.09
C TRP A 204 13.13 0.74 -13.39
N HIS A 205 12.59 0.43 -14.57
CA HIS A 205 11.36 1.01 -15.11
C HIS A 205 10.15 0.06 -15.00
N CYS A 206 10.13 -0.74 -13.93
CA CYS A 206 8.98 -1.57 -13.56
C CYS A 206 7.74 -0.73 -13.19
N THR A 207 6.57 -1.37 -13.04
CA THR A 207 5.33 -0.67 -12.67
C THR A 207 5.44 0.06 -11.33
N ARG A 208 6.16 -0.50 -10.35
CA ARG A 208 6.40 0.14 -9.03
C ARG A 208 7.11 1.49 -9.14
N TRP A 209 8.04 1.65 -10.09
CA TRP A 209 8.70 2.94 -10.37
C TRP A 209 7.70 4.01 -10.84
N HIS A 210 6.75 3.62 -11.68
CA HIS A 210 5.71 4.52 -12.18
C HIS A 210 4.67 4.85 -11.10
N LEU A 211 4.28 3.87 -10.29
CA LEU A 211 3.40 4.05 -9.12
C LEU A 211 4.03 5.00 -8.08
N LEU A 212 5.31 4.79 -7.74
CA LEU A 212 6.10 5.67 -6.86
C LEU A 212 6.09 7.12 -7.37
N HIS A 213 6.20 7.33 -8.68
CA HIS A 213 6.15 8.67 -9.27
C HIS A 213 4.75 9.31 -9.26
N GLN A 214 3.65 8.55 -9.36
CA GLN A 214 2.31 9.14 -9.20
C GLN A 214 1.97 9.41 -7.72
N LEU A 215 2.36 8.52 -6.80
CA LEU A 215 2.29 8.79 -5.35
C LEU A 215 3.09 10.04 -4.97
N ALA A 216 4.27 10.24 -5.58
CA ALA A 216 5.05 11.46 -5.38
C ALA A 216 4.32 12.71 -5.89
N ARG A 217 3.54 12.59 -6.99
CA ARG A 217 2.77 13.69 -7.58
C ARG A 217 1.51 14.03 -6.80
N SER A 218 0.74 13.04 -6.32
CA SER A 218 -0.46 13.28 -5.51
C SER A 218 -0.12 13.97 -4.18
N LEU A 219 1.01 13.60 -3.58
CA LEU A 219 1.56 14.25 -2.39
C LEU A 219 2.28 15.60 -2.65
N GLY A 220 2.43 16.01 -3.91
CA GLY A 220 3.16 17.24 -4.28
C GLY A 220 4.66 17.23 -3.97
N VAL A 221 5.28 16.06 -3.78
CA VAL A 221 6.68 15.91 -3.35
C VAL A 221 7.64 15.74 -4.54
N VAL A 222 8.83 16.35 -4.44
CA VAL A 222 9.82 16.34 -5.53
C VAL A 222 10.74 15.14 -5.38
N SER A 223 10.64 14.17 -6.29
CA SER A 223 11.54 13.01 -6.38
C SER A 223 12.71 13.29 -7.34
N LYS A 224 13.93 12.95 -6.91
CA LYS A 224 15.16 13.05 -7.71
C LYS A 224 15.97 11.76 -7.64
N LEU A 225 16.27 11.17 -8.79
CA LEU A 225 17.18 10.03 -8.94
C LEU A 225 18.61 10.49 -9.24
N ASP A 226 19.57 10.01 -8.46
CA ASP A 226 21.00 10.11 -8.69
C ASP A 226 21.59 8.71 -8.90
N MET A 227 22.09 8.44 -10.10
CA MET A 227 22.84 7.22 -10.41
C MET A 227 24.34 7.49 -10.24
N LEU A 228 25.01 6.62 -9.49
CA LEU A 228 26.44 6.65 -9.20
C LEU A 228 27.03 5.26 -9.42
N ASP A 229 28.30 5.16 -9.80
CA ASP A 229 28.93 3.92 -10.29
C ASP A 229 28.79 2.70 -9.35
N ASN A 230 28.62 2.94 -8.05
CA ASN A 230 28.45 1.91 -7.02
C ASN A 230 27.17 2.01 -6.17
N ARG A 231 26.23 2.90 -6.51
CA ARG A 231 24.91 2.95 -5.86
C ARG A 231 23.86 3.72 -6.66
N VAL A 232 22.60 3.34 -6.46
CA VAL A 232 21.44 4.13 -6.83
C VAL A 232 20.99 4.93 -5.63
N ARG A 233 20.62 6.20 -5.82
CA ARG A 233 20.02 7.03 -4.76
C ARG A 233 18.79 7.73 -5.30
N ILE A 234 17.67 7.63 -4.59
CA ILE A 234 16.52 8.50 -4.79
C ILE A 234 16.34 9.35 -3.54
N THR A 235 16.16 10.66 -3.75
CA THR A 235 15.84 11.63 -2.71
C THR A 235 14.46 12.21 -3.02
N ILE A 236 13.53 12.06 -2.09
CA ILE A 236 12.20 12.65 -2.12
C ILE A 236 12.21 13.85 -1.16
N THR A 237 11.87 15.02 -1.66
CA THR A 237 11.87 16.29 -0.91
C THR A 237 10.43 16.76 -0.76
N LEU A 238 9.99 16.94 0.48
CA LEU A 238 8.60 17.31 0.79
C LEU A 238 8.47 18.85 0.97
N PRO A 239 7.23 19.38 1.02
CA PRO A 239 6.99 20.72 1.55
C PRO A 239 7.50 20.86 3.01
N PRO A 240 7.98 22.04 3.42
CA PRO A 240 8.11 22.36 4.83
C PRO A 240 6.71 22.52 5.46
N VAL A 241 6.60 22.30 6.77
CA VAL A 241 5.41 22.62 7.56
C VAL A 241 5.38 24.13 7.83
N THR A 242 4.21 24.78 7.78
CA THR A 242 4.07 26.18 8.19
C THR A 242 3.81 26.29 9.70
N ASP A 243 4.16 27.42 10.30
CA ASP A 243 3.92 27.66 11.74
C ASP A 243 2.42 27.57 12.10
N GLU A 244 1.53 27.96 11.17
CA GLU A 244 0.07 27.83 11.30
C GLU A 244 -0.38 26.35 11.36
N GLN A 245 0.18 25.49 10.50
CA GLN A 245 -0.07 24.04 10.53
C GLN A 245 0.46 23.42 11.82
N LEU A 246 1.64 23.85 12.27
CA LEU A 246 2.26 23.37 13.50
C LEU A 246 1.46 23.78 14.74
N ALA A 247 0.96 25.02 14.80
CA ALA A 247 0.09 25.52 15.86
C ALA A 247 -1.26 24.77 15.88
N THR A 248 -1.90 24.60 14.72
CA THR A 248 -3.15 23.82 14.60
C THR A 248 -2.97 22.37 15.08
N ALA A 249 -1.79 21.79 14.84
CA ALA A 249 -1.40 20.46 15.31
C ALA A 249 -0.81 20.42 16.74
N MET A 250 -0.77 21.56 17.43
CA MET A 250 -0.45 21.69 18.86
C MET A 250 -1.72 21.95 19.68
N ASP A 251 -2.67 22.72 19.17
CA ASP A 251 -3.97 22.95 19.81
C ASP A 251 -4.86 21.69 19.84
N SER A 252 -4.62 20.72 18.94
CA SER A 252 -5.27 19.41 18.93
C SER A 252 -4.54 18.33 19.75
N ARG A 253 -3.46 18.67 20.47
CA ARG A 253 -2.40 17.73 20.87
C ARG A 253 -2.47 17.20 22.32
N ASP A 254 -3.66 17.18 22.92
CA ASP A 254 -3.95 16.41 24.14
C ASP A 254 -4.07 14.90 23.79
N GLY A 255 -3.01 14.33 23.20
CA GLY A 255 -3.02 12.97 22.67
C GLY A 255 -1.62 12.42 22.33
N PRO A 256 -1.50 11.09 22.20
CA PRO A 256 -0.24 10.41 21.85
C PRO A 256 0.16 10.63 20.38
N SER A 257 1.41 10.28 20.04
CA SER A 257 2.15 10.49 18.77
C SER A 257 1.36 10.77 17.47
N SER A 258 1.95 11.56 16.56
CA SER A 258 1.32 11.90 15.26
C SER A 258 0.87 10.71 14.39
N VAL A 259 1.35 9.49 14.64
CA VAL A 259 0.92 8.28 13.92
C VAL A 259 -0.25 7.57 14.63
N SER A 260 -0.34 7.66 15.96
CA SER A 260 -1.53 7.21 16.71
C SER A 260 -2.74 8.12 16.49
N ALA A 261 -2.53 9.42 16.26
CA ALA A 261 -3.60 10.39 16.01
C ALA A 261 -4.51 10.02 14.81
N ILE A 262 -3.97 9.34 13.79
CA ILE A 262 -4.72 8.90 12.59
C ILE A 262 -5.79 7.86 12.94
N ILE A 263 -5.49 6.99 13.90
CA ILE A 263 -6.37 5.89 14.34
C ILE A 263 -7.03 6.19 15.70
N GLN A 264 -6.98 7.44 16.14
CA GLN A 264 -7.56 7.85 17.42
C GLN A 264 -9.09 7.81 17.34
N GLY A 265 -9.72 7.13 18.30
CA GLY A 265 -11.15 6.85 18.31
C GLY A 265 -11.57 5.60 17.54
N CYS A 266 -10.71 4.99 16.73
CA CYS A 266 -11.02 3.74 16.04
C CYS A 266 -11.31 2.62 17.05
N ARG A 267 -12.33 1.81 16.73
CA ARG A 267 -12.83 0.69 17.52
C ARG A 267 -12.13 -0.61 17.10
N VAL A 268 -11.46 -1.25 18.06
CA VAL A 268 -10.65 -2.45 17.83
C VAL A 268 -11.16 -3.58 18.71
N LEU A 269 -11.64 -4.64 18.07
CA LEU A 269 -12.11 -5.85 18.73
C LEU A 269 -10.98 -6.88 18.81
N ILE A 270 -10.62 -7.30 20.02
CA ILE A 270 -9.61 -8.32 20.29
C ILE A 270 -10.31 -9.64 20.62
N VAL A 271 -10.29 -10.59 19.71
CA VAL A 271 -10.92 -11.92 19.87
C VAL A 271 -9.87 -12.99 20.12
N SER A 272 -9.94 -13.66 21.26
CA SER A 272 -9.06 -14.79 21.60
C SER A 272 -9.60 -15.47 22.83
N GLU A 273 -9.53 -16.80 22.92
CA GLU A 273 -9.88 -17.51 24.16
C GLU A 273 -8.91 -17.18 25.31
N GLU A 274 -7.63 -16.89 25.04
CA GLU A 274 -6.57 -16.75 26.06
C GLU A 274 -6.56 -15.37 26.74
N PRO A 275 -6.85 -15.27 28.06
CA PRO A 275 -6.90 -13.98 28.76
C PRO A 275 -5.54 -13.27 28.81
N GLY A 276 -4.45 -14.03 28.86
CA GLY A 276 -3.08 -13.50 28.83
C GLY A 276 -2.73 -12.83 27.50
N LEU A 277 -3.24 -13.35 26.38
CA LEU A 277 -3.05 -12.75 25.07
C LEU A 277 -3.86 -11.47 24.93
N ARG A 278 -5.16 -11.49 25.29
CA ARG A 278 -6.00 -10.29 25.27
C ARG A 278 -5.39 -9.15 26.09
N ALA A 279 -4.86 -9.45 27.29
CA ALA A 279 -4.17 -8.47 28.12
C ALA A 279 -2.91 -7.88 27.45
N ARG A 280 -2.07 -8.70 26.81
CA ARG A 280 -0.87 -8.25 26.07
C ARG A 280 -1.22 -7.37 24.87
N CYS A 281 -2.26 -7.73 24.10
CA CYS A 281 -2.74 -6.94 22.98
C CYS A 281 -3.29 -5.58 23.45
N MET A 282 -4.10 -5.55 24.50
CA MET A 282 -4.55 -4.29 25.11
C MET A 282 -3.37 -3.43 25.61
N GLN A 283 -2.36 -4.03 26.24
CA GLN A 283 -1.19 -3.29 26.71
C GLN A 283 -0.34 -2.71 25.57
N ALA A 284 -0.23 -3.41 24.44
CA ALA A 284 0.51 -2.94 23.27
C ALA A 284 -0.24 -1.87 22.44
N LEU A 285 -1.57 -1.81 22.58
CA LEU A 285 -2.43 -0.78 21.98
C LEU A 285 -2.77 0.36 22.95
N ALA A 286 -2.41 0.24 24.23
CA ALA A 286 -2.55 1.30 25.22
C ALA A 286 -1.70 2.51 24.82
N GLY A 287 -2.30 3.70 24.80
CA GLY A 287 -1.64 4.91 24.32
C GLY A 287 -1.65 5.10 22.80
N TYR A 288 -2.50 4.39 22.06
CA TYR A 288 -2.84 4.74 20.66
C TYR A 288 -4.16 5.55 20.52
N GLY A 289 -4.88 5.81 21.62
CA GLY A 289 -6.15 6.55 21.58
C GLY A 289 -7.34 5.74 21.05
N LEU A 290 -7.20 4.42 20.98
CA LEU A 290 -8.19 3.47 20.44
C LEU A 290 -9.28 3.14 21.47
N VAL A 291 -10.47 2.80 20.98
CA VAL A 291 -11.52 2.15 21.77
C VAL A 291 -11.32 0.63 21.67
N LEU A 292 -10.84 0.02 22.74
CA LEU A 292 -10.51 -1.41 22.77
C LEU A 292 -11.64 -2.22 23.40
N GLU A 293 -12.13 -3.23 22.68
CA GLU A 293 -13.12 -4.20 23.17
C GLU A 293 -12.56 -5.63 23.04
N THR A 294 -13.06 -6.56 23.86
CA THR A 294 -12.53 -7.93 23.94
C THR A 294 -13.65 -8.96 23.89
N ALA A 295 -13.54 -9.91 22.95
CA ALA A 295 -14.40 -11.08 22.84
C ALA A 295 -13.63 -12.35 23.22
N ASN A 296 -14.30 -13.32 23.85
CA ASN A 296 -13.69 -14.59 24.25
C ASN A 296 -14.04 -15.72 23.28
N THR A 297 -15.18 -15.58 22.61
CA THR A 297 -15.73 -16.52 21.62
C THR A 297 -16.06 -15.79 20.31
N LEU A 298 -16.41 -16.55 19.27
CA LEU A 298 -16.93 -16.00 18.01
C LEU A 298 -18.30 -15.34 18.19
N ASP A 299 -19.18 -15.91 19.03
CA ASP A 299 -20.51 -15.37 19.31
C ASP A 299 -20.42 -14.00 20.01
N ASP A 300 -19.53 -13.87 21.02
CA ASP A 300 -19.20 -12.57 21.65
C ASP A 300 -18.76 -11.53 20.61
N ALA A 301 -18.05 -11.96 19.55
CA ALA A 301 -17.53 -11.07 18.52
C ALA A 301 -18.63 -10.61 17.53
N TYR A 302 -19.59 -11.47 17.20
CA TYR A 302 -20.78 -11.09 16.43
C TYR A 302 -21.69 -10.14 17.22
N ASP A 303 -21.88 -10.37 18.52
CA ASP A 303 -22.64 -9.47 19.40
C ASP A 303 -21.97 -8.10 19.52
N ALA A 304 -20.63 -8.04 19.64
CA ALA A 304 -19.88 -6.79 19.63
C ALA A 304 -20.04 -6.02 18.31
N VAL A 305 -19.79 -6.67 17.16
CA VAL A 305 -19.90 -6.07 15.82
C VAL A 305 -21.33 -5.59 15.53
N SER A 306 -22.35 -6.38 15.87
CA SER A 306 -23.75 -6.02 15.64
C SER A 306 -24.29 -4.93 16.58
N THR A 307 -23.65 -4.75 17.74
CA THR A 307 -23.97 -3.65 18.67
C THR A 307 -23.37 -2.32 18.20
N GLN A 308 -22.13 -2.31 17.72
CA GLN A 308 -21.45 -1.09 17.24
C GLN A 308 -20.42 -1.40 16.13
N PRO A 309 -20.32 -0.53 15.10
CA PRO A 309 -19.33 -0.68 14.03
C PRO A 309 -17.91 -0.75 14.61
N THR A 310 -17.06 -1.54 13.96
CA THR A 310 -15.71 -1.87 14.43
C THR A 310 -14.74 -1.76 13.26
N ASP A 311 -13.68 -0.97 13.43
CA ASP A 311 -12.76 -0.62 12.34
C ASP A 311 -11.67 -1.69 12.15
N ALA A 312 -11.29 -2.40 13.22
CA ALA A 312 -10.30 -3.46 13.17
C ALA A 312 -10.62 -4.66 14.07
N VAL A 313 -10.26 -5.86 13.62
CA VAL A 313 -10.31 -7.12 14.40
C VAL A 313 -8.89 -7.68 14.57
N VAL A 314 -8.49 -7.90 15.81
CA VAL A 314 -7.25 -8.62 16.17
C VAL A 314 -7.67 -9.99 16.71
N PHE A 315 -7.23 -11.08 16.07
CA PHE A 315 -7.62 -12.45 16.41
C PHE A 315 -6.41 -13.37 16.56
N ASP A 316 -6.54 -14.51 17.25
CA ASP A 316 -5.47 -15.52 17.35
C ASP A 316 -5.86 -16.86 16.68
N ASP A 317 -5.03 -17.89 16.86
CA ASP A 317 -5.27 -19.25 16.35
C ASP A 317 -6.40 -20.04 17.05
N SER A 318 -7.18 -19.41 17.94
CA SER A 318 -8.49 -19.98 18.38
C SER A 318 -9.58 -19.87 17.31
N LEU A 319 -9.41 -18.99 16.31
CA LEU A 319 -10.37 -18.76 15.24
C LEU A 319 -9.92 -19.37 13.90
N SER A 320 -10.78 -20.15 13.27
CA SER A 320 -10.50 -20.71 11.94
C SER A 320 -10.72 -19.69 10.83
N ARG A 321 -10.10 -19.95 9.68
CA ARG A 321 -10.25 -19.12 8.47
C ARG A 321 -11.68 -19.07 7.92
N GLY A 322 -12.54 -20.03 8.27
CA GLY A 322 -13.95 -19.99 7.87
C GLY A 322 -14.75 -18.98 8.70
N GLU A 323 -14.52 -18.98 10.01
CA GLU A 323 -15.19 -18.08 10.97
C GLU A 323 -14.77 -16.62 10.76
N ILE A 324 -13.48 -16.38 10.50
CA ILE A 324 -12.97 -15.04 10.12
C ILE A 324 -13.56 -14.54 8.80
N HIS A 325 -13.86 -15.43 7.84
CA HIS A 325 -14.52 -15.04 6.59
C HIS A 325 -15.96 -14.58 6.84
N GLN A 326 -16.72 -15.37 7.60
CA GLN A 326 -18.11 -15.06 7.96
C GLN A 326 -18.22 -13.78 8.81
N LEU A 327 -17.30 -13.58 9.77
CA LEU A 327 -17.24 -12.35 10.57
C LEU A 327 -16.97 -11.14 9.68
N ARG A 328 -16.04 -11.25 8.72
CA ARG A 328 -15.78 -10.16 7.76
C ARG A 328 -16.96 -9.89 6.84
N GLU A 329 -17.67 -10.91 6.37
CA GLU A 329 -18.89 -10.75 5.57
C GLU A 329 -19.97 -9.99 6.36
N ALA A 330 -20.22 -10.38 7.61
CA ALA A 330 -21.16 -9.66 8.49
C ALA A 330 -20.77 -8.18 8.73
N MET A 331 -19.47 -7.90 8.91
CA MET A 331 -18.98 -6.52 9.04
C MET A 331 -19.19 -5.70 7.75
N LEU A 332 -18.96 -6.30 6.58
CA LEU A 332 -19.19 -5.65 5.28
C LEU A 332 -20.68 -5.37 5.04
N GLU A 333 -21.57 -6.31 5.39
CA GLU A 333 -23.02 -6.15 5.25
C GLU A 333 -23.60 -5.07 6.17
N GLN A 334 -23.06 -4.91 7.38
CA GLN A 334 -23.55 -3.92 8.35
C GLN A 334 -22.90 -2.53 8.19
N GLY A 335 -21.59 -2.46 7.95
CA GLY A 335 -20.84 -1.21 7.93
C GLY A 335 -20.65 -0.59 6.55
N GLY A 336 -20.71 -1.37 5.47
CA GLY A 336 -20.42 -0.95 4.09
C GLY A 336 -18.94 -0.60 3.80
N ALA A 337 -18.16 -0.24 4.83
CA ALA A 337 -16.72 -0.10 4.78
C ALA A 337 -16.01 -1.46 5.01
N SER A 338 -14.76 -1.56 4.53
CA SER A 338 -13.90 -2.71 4.85
C SER A 338 -13.28 -2.53 6.22
N ALA A 339 -13.26 -3.57 7.06
CA ALA A 339 -12.52 -3.56 8.31
C ALA A 339 -11.10 -4.14 8.15
N ALA A 340 -10.18 -3.68 8.99
CA ALA A 340 -8.82 -4.20 9.12
C ALA A 340 -8.81 -5.51 9.92
N PHE A 341 -7.93 -6.46 9.57
CA PHE A 341 -7.82 -7.74 10.29
C PHE A 341 -6.36 -8.08 10.56
N ILE A 342 -6.08 -8.61 11.76
CA ILE A 342 -4.73 -8.97 12.21
C ILE A 342 -4.73 -10.33 12.93
N GLU A 343 -4.03 -11.31 12.38
CA GLU A 343 -3.84 -12.65 12.96
C GLU A 343 -2.61 -12.67 13.90
N ILE A 344 -2.79 -12.95 15.19
CA ILE A 344 -1.68 -13.20 16.11
C ILE A 344 -1.21 -14.65 15.95
N ARG A 345 0.06 -14.86 15.64
CA ARG A 345 0.63 -16.19 15.39
C ARG A 345 1.40 -16.71 16.61
N ARG A 346 0.88 -17.74 17.27
CA ARG A 346 1.61 -18.53 18.29
C ARG A 346 2.77 -19.31 17.64
N GLY A 347 3.84 -19.52 18.39
CA GLY A 347 5.01 -20.32 17.96
C GLY A 347 5.87 -19.73 16.83
N ALA A 348 5.46 -18.64 16.22
CA ALA A 348 6.24 -17.85 15.28
C ALA A 348 7.35 -17.07 16.03
N GLN A 349 8.50 -16.83 15.39
CA GLN A 349 9.59 -16.07 16.00
C GLN A 349 9.19 -14.60 16.22
N PRO A 350 9.80 -13.85 17.15
CA PRO A 350 9.56 -12.41 17.35
C PRO A 350 9.90 -11.50 16.14
N THR A 351 10.19 -12.09 14.98
CA THR A 351 10.48 -11.45 13.70
C THR A 351 9.68 -12.08 12.54
N ASP A 352 8.51 -12.68 12.84
CA ASP A 352 7.58 -13.25 11.85
C ASP A 352 6.29 -12.41 11.75
N PHE A 353 6.40 -11.19 11.20
CA PHE A 353 5.29 -10.36 10.72
C PHE A 353 4.93 -10.67 9.25
N LEU A 354 4.19 -11.75 9.03
CA LEU A 354 3.69 -12.08 7.69
C LEU A 354 2.57 -11.10 7.28
N VAL A 355 2.81 -10.23 6.32
CA VAL A 355 1.70 -9.63 5.54
C VAL A 355 1.30 -10.62 4.45
N SER A 356 0.16 -11.30 4.61
CA SER A 356 -0.37 -12.22 3.60
C SER A 356 -1.23 -11.47 2.59
N THR A 357 -0.63 -10.59 1.79
CA THR A 357 -1.30 -9.79 0.75
C THR A 357 -1.77 -10.65 -0.43
N VAL A 358 -2.77 -11.50 -0.21
CA VAL A 358 -3.29 -12.47 -1.18
C VAL A 358 -4.82 -12.37 -1.23
N GLY A 359 -5.33 -11.66 -2.24
CA GLY A 359 -6.76 -11.42 -2.47
C GLY A 359 -7.21 -10.00 -2.17
N THR A 360 -8.52 -9.76 -2.30
CA THR A 360 -9.20 -8.50 -1.99
C THR A 360 -9.31 -8.21 -0.48
N LEU A 361 -8.94 -9.17 0.37
CA LEU A 361 -9.14 -9.15 1.81
C LEU A 361 -7.79 -9.11 2.53
N SER A 362 -7.30 -7.90 2.83
CA SER A 362 -6.01 -7.73 3.53
C SER A 362 -6.09 -8.20 4.98
N THR A 363 -5.14 -9.03 5.38
CA THR A 363 -4.93 -9.48 6.77
C THR A 363 -3.45 -9.36 7.09
N GLY A 364 -3.10 -8.58 8.12
CA GLY A 364 -1.76 -8.57 8.70
C GLY A 364 -1.60 -9.77 9.63
N HIS A 365 -0.37 -10.22 9.90
CA HIS A 365 -0.14 -11.27 10.90
C HIS A 365 1.03 -10.88 11.81
N VAL A 366 0.82 -10.83 13.13
CA VAL A 366 1.84 -10.44 14.12
C VAL A 366 2.26 -11.65 14.95
N ALA A 367 3.55 -11.93 15.05
CA ALA A 367 4.04 -12.97 15.97
C ALA A 367 3.72 -12.64 17.43
N GLU A 368 3.29 -13.64 18.21
CA GLU A 368 2.93 -13.47 19.63
C GLU A 368 4.06 -12.80 20.44
N ALA A 369 5.31 -13.20 20.20
CA ALA A 369 6.49 -12.65 20.86
C ALA A 369 6.85 -11.20 20.42
N ALA A 370 6.20 -10.67 19.37
CA ALA A 370 6.44 -9.34 18.81
C ALA A 370 5.36 -8.30 19.18
N ILE A 371 4.25 -8.71 19.81
CA ILE A 371 3.05 -7.87 20.07
C ILE A 371 3.41 -6.47 20.58
N ALA A 372 4.23 -6.37 21.63
CA ALA A 372 4.59 -5.11 22.28
C ALA A 372 5.44 -4.13 21.43
N GLN A 373 5.94 -4.57 20.27
CA GLN A 373 6.75 -3.74 19.36
C GLN A 373 6.10 -3.57 17.98
N SER A 374 5.28 -4.54 17.55
CA SER A 374 4.77 -4.61 16.18
C SER A 374 3.25 -4.46 16.06
N LEU A 375 2.45 -4.70 17.11
CA LEU A 375 0.98 -4.68 16.97
C LEU A 375 0.44 -3.28 16.64
N GLY A 376 0.87 -2.24 17.35
CA GLY A 376 0.48 -0.86 17.06
C GLY A 376 0.84 -0.41 15.63
N PRO A 377 2.09 -0.53 15.17
CA PRO A 377 2.47 -0.23 13.79
C PRO A 377 1.75 -1.07 12.73
N ALA A 378 1.47 -2.35 13.01
CA ALA A 378 0.69 -3.22 12.11
C ALA A 378 -0.79 -2.79 12.02
N LEU A 379 -1.37 -2.36 13.14
CA LEU A 379 -2.75 -1.85 13.19
C LEU A 379 -2.91 -0.55 12.42
N VAL A 380 -1.98 0.40 12.57
CA VAL A 380 -1.91 1.60 11.72
C VAL A 380 -1.86 1.19 10.24
N PHE A 381 -1.00 0.23 9.87
CA PHE A 381 -0.83 -0.20 8.49
C PHE A 381 -2.08 -0.88 7.89
N GLU A 382 -2.81 -1.71 8.63
CA GLU A 382 -4.04 -2.32 8.10
C GLU A 382 -5.23 -1.34 8.11
N LEU A 383 -5.35 -0.43 9.09
CA LEU A 383 -6.38 0.62 9.11
C LEU A 383 -6.20 1.61 7.94
N CYS A 384 -4.98 2.11 7.71
CA CYS A 384 -4.64 2.99 6.58
C CYS A 384 -4.72 2.31 5.19
N LYS A 385 -5.20 1.07 5.07
CA LYS A 385 -5.56 0.44 3.78
C LYS A 385 -7.07 0.44 3.50
N VAL A 386 -7.88 0.54 4.55
CA VAL A 386 -9.33 0.30 4.49
C VAL A 386 -10.14 1.57 4.74
N MET A 387 -9.53 2.54 5.41
CA MET A 387 -9.82 3.98 5.30
C MET A 387 -9.27 4.51 3.96
#